data_AF-K0AWV2-F1
#
_entry.id   AF-K0AWV2-F1
#
_cell.length_a   1.000
_cell.length_b   1.000
_cell.length_c   1.000
_cell.angle_alpha   90.00
_cell.angle_beta   90.00
_cell.angle_gamma   90.00
#
_symmetry.space_group_name_H-M   'P 1'
#
loop_
_entity.id
_entity.type
_entity.pdbx_description
1 polymer ?
#
loop_
_entity_poly.entity_id
_entity_poly.type
_entity_poly.pdbx_seq_one_letter_code
_entity_poly.pdbx_strand_id
1 'polypeptide(L)'
;MSRFLAPIHSWLFNKIKLHEELESEVISRFVSKYGDDVYEIERSSINKYGERIPQAPLEDIIDQNNIHGWLQNKISIAETRQAGILADLFNIYKNDAVELVKDVYIENAIKNANLARESVQAFTPEDIFKVINNFILDGMPCDSVNKIIESNDDLLEYEKVSCLHIDYWRSVGVDANIMYDLRHAWIGAFVSTLNPDFEYKIEGSLHKIIKNNRIKNVILSACEGFKCRVFNFLLLE
;
A
#
# COMPACT_ATOMS: atom_id res chain seq x y z
N MET A 1 20.68 10.42 -18.93
CA MET A 1 21.01 9.00 -18.66
C MET A 1 19.75 8.42 -18.03
N SER A 2 19.01 7.46 -18.58
CA SER A 2 19.36 6.18 -19.22
C SER A 2 18.73 6.00 -20.63
N ARG A 3 19.45 5.31 -21.54
CA ARG A 3 18.97 4.84 -22.86
C ARG A 3 18.45 3.39 -22.83
N PHE A 4 18.35 2.78 -21.65
CA PHE A 4 18.00 1.37 -21.49
C PHE A 4 16.87 1.18 -20.49
N LEU A 5 15.89 0.34 -20.86
CA LEU A 5 14.79 -0.06 -20.00
C LEU A 5 15.26 -1.12 -19.00
N ALA A 6 15.79 -0.66 -17.85
CA ALA A 6 16.18 -1.53 -16.75
C ALA A 6 14.96 -2.11 -15.98
N PRO A 7 15.09 -3.25 -15.29
CA PRO A 7 14.01 -3.87 -14.51
C PRO A 7 13.33 -2.93 -13.49
N ILE A 8 14.08 -1.95 -12.98
CA ILE A 8 13.57 -0.94 -12.06
C ILE A 8 12.47 -0.07 -12.68
N HIS A 9 12.50 0.17 -14.00
CA HIS A 9 11.46 0.91 -14.70
C HIS A 9 10.16 0.12 -14.76
N SER A 10 10.24 -1.17 -15.09
CA SER A 10 9.08 -2.08 -15.08
C SER A 10 8.53 -2.23 -13.67
N TRP A 11 9.39 -2.33 -12.66
CA TRP A 11 9.00 -2.35 -11.25
C TRP A 11 8.23 -1.09 -10.85
N LEU A 12 8.76 0.10 -11.15
CA LEU A 12 8.07 1.36 -10.84
C LEU A 12 6.76 1.52 -11.62
N PHE A 13 6.76 1.15 -12.90
CA PHE A 13 5.57 1.16 -13.74
C PHE A 13 4.45 0.28 -13.17
N ASN A 14 4.79 -0.92 -12.68
CA ASN A 14 3.83 -1.81 -12.03
C ASN A 14 3.27 -1.19 -10.75
N LYS A 15 4.09 -0.47 -9.98
CA LYS A 15 3.62 0.27 -8.79
C LYS A 15 2.63 1.37 -9.14
N ILE A 16 2.82 2.07 -10.27
CA ILE A 16 1.84 3.05 -10.77
C ILE A 16 0.53 2.34 -11.16
N LYS A 17 0.61 1.20 -11.86
CA LYS A 17 -0.59 0.40 -12.18
C LYS A 17 -1.34 -0.07 -10.93
N LEU A 18 -0.66 -0.54 -9.90
CA LEU A 18 -1.28 -0.93 -8.63
C LEU A 18 -1.97 0.25 -7.94
N HIS A 19 -1.40 1.45 -8.03
CA HIS A 19 -2.03 2.67 -7.53
C HIS A 19 -3.31 3.03 -8.29
N GLU A 20 -3.30 2.90 -9.63
CA GLU A 20 -4.49 3.12 -10.48
C GLU A 20 -5.56 2.03 -10.31
N GLU A 21 -5.16 0.82 -9.96
CA GLU A 21 -6.08 -0.27 -9.60
C GLU A 21 -6.84 0.05 -8.31
N LEU A 22 -6.14 0.50 -7.25
CA LEU A 22 -6.78 0.96 -6.02
C LEU A 22 -7.77 2.11 -6.27
N GLU A 23 -7.40 3.06 -7.13
CA GLU A 23 -8.30 4.14 -7.56
C GLU A 23 -9.59 3.59 -8.20
N SER A 24 -9.48 2.58 -9.06
CA SER A 24 -10.61 1.93 -9.73
C SER A 24 -11.50 1.14 -8.75
N GLU A 25 -10.90 0.52 -7.74
CA GLU A 25 -11.63 -0.19 -6.67
C GLU A 25 -12.44 0.78 -5.80
N VAL A 26 -11.88 1.95 -5.50
CA VAL A 26 -12.61 3.01 -4.79
C VAL A 26 -13.84 3.42 -5.60
N ILE A 27 -13.69 3.76 -6.88
CA ILE A 27 -14.83 4.12 -7.74
C ILE A 27 -15.87 3.01 -7.77
N SER A 28 -15.46 1.75 -7.98
CA SER A 28 -16.36 0.60 -8.03
C SER A 28 -17.15 0.42 -6.73
N ARG A 29 -16.51 0.61 -5.58
CA ARG A 29 -17.17 0.53 -4.27
C ARG A 29 -18.23 1.62 -4.10
N PHE A 30 -17.94 2.84 -4.54
CA PHE A 30 -18.90 3.94 -4.46
C PHE A 30 -20.05 3.78 -5.46
N VAL A 31 -19.79 3.34 -6.69
CA VAL A 31 -20.84 3.02 -7.67
C VAL A 31 -21.79 1.95 -7.11
N SER A 32 -21.25 0.89 -6.50
CA SER A 32 -22.07 -0.16 -5.88
C SER A 32 -22.98 0.35 -4.76
N LYS A 33 -22.61 1.44 -4.07
CA LYS A 33 -23.35 1.98 -2.93
C LYS A 33 -24.29 3.13 -3.31
N TYR A 34 -23.85 4.02 -4.21
CA TYR A 34 -24.51 5.29 -4.52
C TYR A 34 -25.04 5.39 -5.96
N GLY A 35 -24.70 4.42 -6.83
CA GLY A 35 -25.15 4.36 -8.21
C GLY A 35 -24.17 4.96 -9.23
N ASP A 36 -24.55 4.85 -10.50
CA ASP A 36 -23.68 5.16 -11.66
C ASP A 36 -23.28 6.64 -11.77
N ASP A 37 -23.98 7.56 -11.09
CA ASP A 37 -23.62 8.99 -11.09
C ASP A 37 -22.20 9.24 -10.55
N VAL A 38 -21.65 8.31 -9.75
CA VAL A 38 -20.25 8.34 -9.29
C VAL A 38 -19.26 8.35 -10.47
N TYR A 39 -19.59 7.76 -11.62
CA TYR A 39 -18.72 7.79 -12.80
C TYR A 39 -18.47 9.21 -13.33
N GLU A 40 -19.32 10.19 -13.03
CA GLU A 40 -19.07 11.58 -13.40
C GLU A 40 -17.91 12.19 -12.59
N ILE A 41 -17.69 11.76 -11.35
CA ILE A 41 -16.52 12.16 -10.53
C ILE A 41 -15.23 11.63 -11.17
N GLU A 42 -15.24 10.37 -11.56
CA GLU A 42 -14.13 9.73 -12.26
C GLU A 42 -13.83 10.45 -13.58
N ARG A 43 -14.86 10.67 -14.41
CA ARG A 43 -14.72 11.36 -15.71
C ARG A 43 -14.20 12.79 -15.55
N SER A 44 -14.73 13.53 -14.57
CA SER A 44 -14.25 14.89 -14.25
C SER A 44 -12.78 14.87 -13.86
N SER A 45 -12.38 13.93 -12.99
CA SER A 45 -11.00 13.79 -12.54
C SER A 45 -10.05 13.39 -13.68
N ILE A 46 -10.44 12.45 -14.56
CA ILE A 46 -9.68 12.08 -15.75
C ILE A 46 -9.48 13.28 -16.68
N ASN A 47 -10.55 14.04 -16.97
CA ASN A 47 -10.47 15.23 -17.82
C ASN A 47 -9.54 16.31 -17.25
N LYS A 48 -9.50 16.43 -15.92
CA LYS A 48 -8.71 17.48 -15.24
C LYS A 48 -7.25 17.09 -15.04
N TYR A 49 -6.97 15.86 -14.63
CA TYR A 49 -5.64 15.44 -14.19
C TYR A 49 -4.93 14.50 -15.16
N GLY A 50 -5.67 13.82 -16.04
CA GLY A 50 -5.14 12.94 -17.08
C GLY A 50 -5.63 11.50 -16.99
N GLU A 51 -5.46 10.79 -18.09
CA GLU A 51 -5.88 9.39 -18.26
C GLU A 51 -5.03 8.40 -17.46
N ARG A 52 -5.61 7.24 -17.15
CA ARG A 52 -4.87 6.09 -16.62
C ARG A 52 -3.85 5.59 -17.63
N ILE A 53 -2.86 4.85 -17.15
CA ILE A 53 -1.94 4.16 -18.04
C ILE A 53 -2.73 3.12 -18.87
N PRO A 54 -2.58 3.10 -20.21
CA PRO A 54 -3.20 2.08 -21.05
C PRO A 54 -2.78 0.67 -20.64
N GLN A 55 -3.68 -0.30 -20.86
CA GLN A 55 -3.37 -1.71 -20.69
C GLN A 55 -2.50 -2.22 -21.85
N ALA A 56 -1.22 -1.85 -21.82
CA ALA A 56 -0.19 -2.23 -22.77
C ALA A 56 1.13 -2.56 -22.03
N PRO A 57 2.04 -3.30 -22.69
CA PRO A 57 3.43 -3.45 -22.27
C PRO A 57 4.12 -2.08 -22.11
N LEU A 58 5.05 -1.97 -21.15
CA LEU A 58 5.75 -0.72 -20.88
C LEU A 58 6.56 -0.26 -22.11
N GLU A 59 7.20 -1.22 -22.76
CA GLU A 59 8.07 -1.05 -23.93
C GLU A 59 7.36 -0.34 -25.08
N ASP A 60 6.03 -0.53 -25.19
CA ASP A 60 5.20 -0.02 -26.27
C ASP A 60 4.75 1.44 -26.05
N ILE A 61 4.68 1.88 -24.78
CA ILE A 61 4.07 3.17 -24.42
C ILE A 61 5.02 4.17 -23.75
N ILE A 62 6.19 3.70 -23.31
CA ILE A 62 7.17 4.55 -22.65
C ILE A 62 7.87 5.48 -23.64
N ASP A 63 8.14 6.72 -23.22
CA ASP A 63 9.07 7.58 -23.95
C ASP A 63 10.51 7.10 -23.70
N GLN A 64 11.05 6.34 -24.66
CA GLN A 64 12.41 5.81 -24.58
C GLN A 64 13.49 6.90 -24.56
N ASN A 65 13.19 8.12 -25.02
CA ASN A 65 14.12 9.25 -24.97
C ASN A 65 14.12 9.95 -23.61
N ASN A 66 13.08 9.73 -22.80
CA ASN A 66 12.90 10.37 -21.49
C ASN A 66 12.17 9.45 -20.49
N ILE A 67 12.70 8.25 -20.27
CA ILE A 67 12.09 7.21 -19.42
C ILE A 67 11.75 7.75 -18.02
N HIS A 68 12.70 8.43 -17.36
CA HIS A 68 12.49 8.91 -16.00
C HIS A 68 11.47 10.05 -15.95
N GLY A 69 11.54 11.00 -16.88
CA GLY A 69 10.57 12.10 -16.94
C GLY A 69 9.16 11.60 -17.25
N TRP A 70 9.04 10.58 -18.11
CA TRP A 70 7.77 9.93 -18.41
C TRP A 70 7.20 9.22 -17.18
N LEU A 71 8.01 8.42 -16.46
CA LEU A 71 7.57 7.74 -15.24
C LEU A 71 7.19 8.74 -14.15
N GLN A 72 7.99 9.78 -13.92
CA GLN A 72 7.69 10.85 -12.98
C GLN A 72 6.36 11.55 -13.31
N ASN A 73 6.12 11.83 -14.59
CA ASN A 73 4.86 12.40 -15.05
C ASN A 73 3.68 11.46 -14.75
N LYS A 74 3.83 10.16 -15.03
CA LYS A 74 2.79 9.17 -14.72
C LYS A 74 2.49 9.04 -13.23
N ILE A 75 3.51 9.13 -12.36
CA ILE A 75 3.33 9.23 -10.90
C ILE A 75 2.50 10.46 -10.57
N SER A 76 2.91 11.64 -11.08
CA SER A 76 2.21 12.89 -10.80
C SER A 76 0.75 12.87 -11.22
N ILE A 77 0.44 12.32 -12.41
CA ILE A 77 -0.93 12.16 -12.89
C ILE A 77 -1.72 11.23 -11.96
N ALA A 78 -1.19 10.03 -11.70
CA ALA A 78 -1.90 9.02 -10.92
C ALA A 78 -2.20 9.49 -9.49
N GLU A 79 -1.21 10.07 -8.81
CA GLU A 79 -1.39 10.52 -7.42
C GLU A 79 -2.29 11.74 -7.31
N THR A 80 -2.18 12.70 -8.24
CA THR A 80 -3.05 13.88 -8.23
C THR A 80 -4.49 13.50 -8.58
N ARG A 81 -4.69 12.59 -9.54
CA ARG A 81 -6.02 12.12 -9.92
C ARG A 81 -6.69 11.37 -8.79
N GLN A 82 -5.99 10.43 -8.15
CA GLN A 82 -6.55 9.71 -7.00
C GLN A 82 -6.90 10.68 -5.88
N ALA A 83 -6.02 11.62 -5.55
CA ALA A 83 -6.31 12.65 -4.55
C ALA A 83 -7.54 13.48 -4.93
N GLY A 84 -7.68 13.87 -6.20
CA GLY A 84 -8.84 14.62 -6.71
C GLY A 84 -10.15 13.84 -6.63
N ILE A 85 -10.14 12.56 -7.00
CA ILE A 85 -11.29 11.65 -6.85
C ILE A 85 -11.71 11.59 -5.39
N LEU A 86 -10.76 11.34 -4.48
CA LEU A 86 -11.05 11.25 -3.06
C LEU A 86 -11.56 12.60 -2.50
N ALA A 87 -11.05 13.73 -2.99
CA ALA A 87 -11.54 15.06 -2.63
C ALA A 87 -13.03 15.23 -2.93
N ASP A 88 -13.44 14.89 -4.15
CA ASP A 88 -14.82 15.00 -4.60
C ASP A 88 -15.73 14.03 -3.82
N LEU A 89 -15.28 12.79 -3.61
CA LEU A 89 -16.03 11.80 -2.82
C LEU A 89 -16.22 12.25 -1.37
N PHE A 90 -15.17 12.74 -0.71
CA PHE A 90 -15.26 13.27 0.66
C PHE A 90 -16.14 14.51 0.73
N ASN A 91 -16.12 15.37 -0.29
CA ASN A 91 -16.98 16.52 -0.32
C ASN A 91 -18.47 16.15 -0.50
N ILE A 92 -18.78 15.16 -1.32
CA ILE A 92 -20.17 14.78 -1.63
C ILE A 92 -20.75 13.91 -0.51
N TYR A 93 -20.05 12.86 -0.08
CA TYR A 93 -20.57 11.84 0.83
C TYR A 93 -20.04 11.96 2.28
N LYS A 94 -19.19 12.95 2.55
CA LYS A 94 -18.72 13.32 3.90
C LYS A 94 -18.09 12.14 4.64
N ASN A 95 -18.42 11.94 5.91
CA ASN A 95 -17.79 10.92 6.77
C ASN A 95 -17.97 9.49 6.23
N ASP A 96 -19.10 9.20 5.58
CA ASP A 96 -19.35 7.88 4.99
C ASP A 96 -18.32 7.56 3.89
N ALA A 97 -17.89 8.56 3.12
CA ALA A 97 -16.81 8.35 2.15
C ALA A 97 -15.48 8.00 2.82
N VAL A 98 -15.14 8.64 3.95
CA VAL A 98 -13.87 8.38 4.64
C VAL A 98 -13.82 6.94 5.14
N GLU A 99 -14.89 6.46 5.76
CA GLU A 99 -15.01 5.07 6.22
C GLU A 99 -14.96 4.10 5.05
N LEU A 100 -15.71 4.36 3.98
CA LEU A 100 -15.77 3.48 2.82
C LEU A 100 -14.42 3.38 2.09
N VAL A 101 -13.71 4.50 1.93
CA VAL A 101 -12.36 4.52 1.32
C VAL A 101 -11.38 3.75 2.19
N LYS A 102 -11.44 3.92 3.52
CA LYS A 102 -10.58 3.18 4.44
C LYS A 102 -10.79 1.67 4.34
N ASP A 103 -12.03 1.22 4.23
CA ASP A 103 -12.37 -0.19 4.01
C ASP A 103 -11.76 -0.72 2.70
N VAL A 104 -11.91 0.03 1.60
CA VAL A 104 -11.31 -0.35 0.30
C VAL A 104 -9.80 -0.45 0.40
N TYR A 105 -9.12 0.49 1.08
CA TYR A 105 -7.68 0.44 1.28
C TYR A 105 -7.26 -0.80 2.09
N ILE A 106 -8.00 -1.16 3.12
CA ILE A 106 -7.74 -2.37 3.93
C ILE A 106 -7.96 -3.63 3.10
N GLU A 107 -9.05 -3.72 2.35
CA GLU A 107 -9.35 -4.87 1.47
C GLU A 107 -8.31 -5.04 0.37
N ASN A 108 -7.90 -3.94 -0.25
CA ASN A 108 -6.83 -3.91 -1.25
C ASN A 108 -5.50 -4.39 -0.67
N ALA A 109 -5.15 -3.94 0.54
CA ALA A 109 -3.95 -4.37 1.26
C ALA A 109 -3.98 -5.88 1.54
N ILE A 110 -5.11 -6.41 2.02
CA ILE A 110 -5.30 -7.84 2.27
C ILE A 110 -5.13 -8.63 0.98
N LYS A 111 -5.76 -8.20 -0.12
CA LYS A 111 -5.65 -8.83 -1.44
C LYS A 111 -4.19 -8.91 -1.89
N ASN A 112 -3.48 -7.78 -1.86
CA ASN A 112 -2.08 -7.70 -2.29
C ASN A 112 -1.13 -8.48 -1.37
N ALA A 113 -1.37 -8.51 -0.06
CA ALA A 113 -0.58 -9.29 0.89
C ALA A 113 -0.73 -10.80 0.65
N ASN A 114 -1.94 -11.26 0.32
CA ASN A 114 -2.17 -12.67 -0.03
C ASN A 114 -1.43 -13.06 -1.32
N LEU A 115 -1.45 -12.20 -2.35
CA LEU A 115 -0.66 -12.42 -3.58
C LEU A 115 0.84 -12.46 -3.30
N ALA A 116 1.34 -11.56 -2.45
CA ALA A 116 2.75 -11.52 -2.08
C ALA A 116 3.20 -12.80 -1.35
N ARG A 117 2.34 -13.38 -0.50
CA ARG A 117 2.69 -14.56 0.32
C ARG A 117 3.11 -15.78 -0.50
N GLU A 118 2.58 -15.93 -1.72
CA GLU A 118 2.93 -17.04 -2.62
C GLU A 118 4.41 -17.05 -3.03
N SER A 119 5.09 -15.90 -2.90
CA SER A 119 6.47 -15.69 -3.37
C SER A 119 7.52 -15.58 -2.26
N VAL A 120 7.15 -15.67 -0.98
CA VAL A 120 8.06 -15.41 0.15
C VAL A 120 8.30 -16.67 0.98
N GLN A 121 9.57 -17.03 1.19
CA GLN A 121 9.98 -18.24 1.90
C GLN A 121 10.19 -18.05 3.42
N ALA A 122 10.60 -16.84 3.83
CA ALA A 122 10.82 -16.47 5.22
C ALA A 122 10.55 -14.96 5.42
N PHE A 123 10.13 -14.57 6.62
CA PHE A 123 9.83 -13.17 6.94
C PHE A 123 10.70 -12.69 8.10
N THR A 124 11.64 -11.79 7.81
CA THR A 124 12.19 -10.83 8.76
C THR A 124 11.43 -9.48 8.65
N PRO A 125 11.54 -8.57 9.65
CA PRO A 125 11.02 -7.20 9.50
C PRO A 125 11.50 -6.50 8.22
N GLU A 126 12.77 -6.72 7.85
CA GLU A 126 13.37 -6.18 6.62
C GLU A 126 12.76 -6.78 5.35
N ASP A 127 12.50 -8.09 5.33
CA ASP A 127 11.84 -8.73 4.19
C ASP A 127 10.43 -8.19 4.00
N ILE A 128 9.67 -8.02 5.09
CA ILE A 128 8.33 -7.42 5.05
C ILE A 128 8.41 -6.00 4.48
N PHE A 129 9.35 -5.17 4.94
CA PHE A 129 9.57 -3.83 4.41
C PHE A 129 9.85 -3.83 2.90
N LYS A 130 10.72 -4.72 2.43
CA LYS A 130 11.03 -4.88 1.00
C LYS A 130 9.81 -5.34 0.20
N VAL A 131 9.04 -6.28 0.73
CA VAL A 131 7.82 -6.78 0.08
C VAL A 131 6.79 -5.65 -0.06
N ILE A 132 6.53 -4.86 0.99
CA ILE A 132 5.62 -3.71 0.93
C ILE A 132 6.02 -2.75 -0.20
N ASN A 133 7.32 -2.49 -0.36
CA ASN A 133 7.83 -1.56 -1.37
C ASN A 133 7.53 -2.00 -2.81
N ASN A 134 7.22 -3.28 -3.04
CA ASN A 134 6.77 -3.76 -4.35
C ASN A 134 5.34 -3.30 -4.70
N PHE A 135 4.55 -2.89 -3.71
CA PHE A 135 3.13 -2.57 -3.89
C PHE A 135 2.82 -1.09 -3.68
N ILE A 136 3.56 -0.39 -2.80
CA ILE A 136 3.30 1.03 -2.50
C ILE A 136 4.08 1.95 -3.42
N LEU A 137 3.38 2.82 -4.14
CA LEU A 137 3.99 3.95 -4.84
C LEU A 137 4.48 5.01 -3.82
N ASP A 138 5.79 5.26 -3.81
CA ASP A 138 6.47 6.14 -2.84
C ASP A 138 7.49 7.05 -3.56
N GLY A 139 7.12 7.54 -4.76
CA GLY A 139 7.98 8.32 -5.64
C GLY A 139 8.91 7.50 -6.53
N MET A 140 9.94 8.16 -7.06
CA MET A 140 10.99 7.52 -7.85
C MET A 140 11.95 6.75 -6.94
N PRO A 141 12.55 5.65 -7.42
CA PRO A 141 13.54 4.89 -6.63
C PRO A 141 14.74 5.73 -6.15
N CYS A 142 15.09 6.79 -6.88
CA CYS A 142 16.20 7.67 -6.52
C CYS A 142 15.87 8.68 -5.41
N ASP A 143 14.60 8.86 -5.06
CA ASP A 143 14.18 9.91 -4.13
C ASP A 143 14.58 9.61 -2.68
N SER A 144 14.93 8.36 -2.37
CA SER A 144 15.46 7.93 -1.05
C SER A 144 14.58 8.41 0.12
N VAL A 145 13.26 8.27 -0.03
CA VAL A 145 12.25 8.85 0.88
C VAL A 145 12.21 8.21 2.26
N ASN A 146 12.75 7.01 2.42
CA ASN A 146 12.78 6.26 3.68
C ASN A 146 14.22 6.16 4.19
N LYS A 147 14.44 6.53 5.46
CA LYS A 147 15.70 6.36 6.17
C LYS A 147 15.53 5.30 7.24
N ILE A 148 16.26 4.20 7.12
CA ILE A 148 16.32 3.16 8.15
C ILE A 148 17.07 3.72 9.38
N ILE A 149 16.45 3.60 10.54
CA ILE A 149 16.99 4.01 11.83
C ILE A 149 17.54 2.80 12.58
N GLU A 150 16.79 1.70 12.57
CA GLU A 150 17.16 0.43 13.18
C GLU A 150 16.68 -0.73 12.30
N SER A 151 17.48 -1.79 12.22
CA SER A 151 17.09 -3.04 11.55
C SER A 151 17.78 -4.20 12.26
N ASN A 152 16.98 -5.09 12.83
CA ASN A 152 17.41 -6.32 13.48
C ASN A 152 16.36 -7.43 13.25
N ASP A 153 16.56 -8.60 13.85
CA ASP A 153 15.72 -9.78 13.61
C ASP A 153 14.25 -9.62 14.05
N ASP A 154 13.98 -8.71 15.00
CA ASP A 154 12.67 -8.52 15.61
C ASP A 154 12.06 -7.14 15.31
N LEU A 155 12.84 -6.20 14.80
CA LEU A 155 12.44 -4.82 14.59
C LEU A 155 13.09 -4.21 13.35
N LEU A 156 12.28 -3.55 12.53
CA LEU A 156 12.74 -2.53 11.60
C LEU A 156 12.05 -1.20 11.90
N GLU A 157 12.85 -0.16 12.10
CA GLU A 157 12.40 1.22 12.27
C GLU A 157 12.91 2.11 11.15
N TYR A 158 12.02 2.94 10.60
CA TYR A 158 12.36 3.90 9.56
C TYR A 158 11.60 5.21 9.71
N GLU A 159 12.18 6.29 9.21
CA GLU A 159 11.56 7.60 9.13
C GLU A 159 11.40 8.02 7.67
N LYS A 160 10.30 8.71 7.36
CA LYS A 160 10.13 9.37 6.07
C LYS A 160 10.87 10.70 6.04
N VAL A 161 11.94 10.78 5.26
CA VAL A 161 12.79 11.98 5.14
C VAL A 161 12.14 13.07 4.29
N SER A 162 11.30 12.67 3.33
CA SER A 162 10.50 13.57 2.51
C SER A 162 9.17 12.92 2.15
N CYS A 163 8.08 13.70 2.14
CA CYS A 163 6.78 13.23 1.68
C CYS A 163 6.47 13.87 0.32
N LEU A 164 6.68 13.11 -0.74
CA LEU A 164 6.41 13.57 -2.12
C LEU A 164 4.91 13.63 -2.43
N HIS A 165 4.12 12.85 -1.69
CA HIS A 165 2.68 12.71 -1.90
C HIS A 165 1.87 13.92 -1.42
N ILE A 166 2.39 14.62 -0.41
CA ILE A 166 1.60 15.63 0.30
C ILE A 166 1.20 16.79 -0.60
N ASP A 167 2.05 17.15 -1.56
CA ASP A 167 1.80 18.28 -2.44
C ASP A 167 0.70 17.96 -3.46
N TYR A 168 0.57 16.71 -3.91
CA TYR A 168 -0.54 16.30 -4.76
C TYR A 168 -1.89 16.43 -4.03
N TRP A 169 -1.95 16.01 -2.76
CA TRP A 169 -3.15 16.10 -1.93
C TRP A 169 -3.52 17.54 -1.55
N ARG A 170 -2.51 18.35 -1.21
CA ARG A 170 -2.72 19.78 -0.95
C ARG A 170 -3.21 20.51 -2.19
N SER A 171 -2.73 20.15 -3.39
CA SER A 171 -3.11 20.79 -4.64
C SER A 171 -4.61 20.66 -4.97
N VAL A 172 -5.27 19.64 -4.42
CA VAL A 172 -6.70 19.38 -4.60
C VAL A 172 -7.56 19.74 -3.38
N GLY A 173 -6.94 20.32 -2.33
CA GLY A 173 -7.67 20.86 -1.17
C GLY A 173 -8.11 19.83 -0.13
N VAL A 174 -7.56 18.61 -0.14
CA VAL A 174 -7.85 17.59 0.88
C VAL A 174 -6.87 17.72 2.05
N ASP A 175 -7.35 17.46 3.27
CA ASP A 175 -6.47 17.35 4.43
C ASP A 175 -5.47 16.19 4.21
N ALA A 176 -4.19 16.54 4.15
CA ALA A 176 -3.09 15.61 3.99
C ALA A 176 -3.04 14.54 5.10
N ASN A 177 -3.60 14.79 6.28
CA ASN A 177 -3.68 13.80 7.34
C ASN A 177 -4.48 12.55 6.92
N ILE A 178 -5.53 12.72 6.10
CA ILE A 178 -6.32 11.59 5.59
C ILE A 178 -5.44 10.67 4.73
N MET A 179 -4.52 11.22 3.94
CA MET A 179 -3.59 10.43 3.14
C MET A 179 -2.70 9.55 4.04
N TYR A 180 -2.16 10.11 5.12
CA TYR A 180 -1.35 9.36 6.07
C TYR A 180 -2.18 8.27 6.74
N ASP A 181 -3.40 8.56 7.18
CA ASP A 181 -4.29 7.60 7.83
C ASP A 181 -4.63 6.42 6.90
N LEU A 182 -4.95 6.70 5.64
CA LEU A 182 -5.22 5.68 4.63
C LEU A 182 -3.97 4.83 4.34
N ARG A 183 -2.81 5.47 4.23
CA ARG A 183 -1.54 4.76 4.01
C ARG A 183 -1.16 3.88 5.21
N HIS A 184 -1.35 4.37 6.43
CA HIS A 184 -1.10 3.60 7.65
C HIS A 184 -2.06 2.42 7.78
N ALA A 185 -3.34 2.63 7.47
CA ALA A 185 -4.33 1.55 7.45
C ALA A 185 -3.96 0.46 6.43
N TRP A 186 -3.55 0.87 5.22
CA TRP A 186 -3.11 -0.05 4.18
C TRP A 186 -1.87 -0.84 4.62
N ILE A 187 -0.81 -0.17 5.11
CA ILE A 187 0.42 -0.86 5.54
C ILE A 187 0.13 -1.80 6.71
N GLY A 188 -0.65 -1.37 7.71
CA GLY A 188 -1.01 -2.19 8.86
C GLY A 188 -1.78 -3.45 8.47
N ALA A 189 -2.78 -3.32 7.60
CA ALA A 189 -3.53 -4.45 7.06
C ALA A 189 -2.63 -5.37 6.21
N PHE A 190 -1.74 -4.80 5.40
CA PHE A 190 -0.81 -5.57 4.58
C PHE A 190 0.15 -6.40 5.42
N VAL A 191 0.83 -5.79 6.42
CA VAL A 191 1.80 -6.46 7.30
C VAL A 191 1.13 -7.60 8.08
N SER A 192 0.04 -7.29 8.78
CA SER A 192 -0.66 -8.27 9.62
C SER A 192 -1.28 -9.41 8.81
N THR A 193 -1.70 -9.13 7.58
CA THR A 193 -2.13 -10.17 6.65
C THR A 193 -0.92 -10.98 6.22
N LEU A 194 0.09 -10.36 5.60
CA LEU A 194 1.25 -11.04 5.03
C LEU A 194 1.86 -12.05 5.99
N ASN A 195 2.11 -11.62 7.24
CA ASN A 195 2.50 -12.49 8.33
C ASN A 195 1.90 -12.03 9.68
N PRO A 196 0.96 -12.79 10.28
CA PRO A 196 0.33 -12.45 11.57
C PRO A 196 1.27 -12.38 12.78
N ASP A 197 2.48 -12.94 12.66
CA ASP A 197 3.53 -12.83 13.68
C ASP A 197 4.21 -11.44 13.65
N PHE A 198 3.80 -10.52 12.77
CA PHE A 198 4.31 -9.16 12.72
C PHE A 198 3.19 -8.12 12.85
N GLU A 199 3.54 -6.93 13.33
CA GLU A 199 2.67 -5.77 13.40
C GLU A 199 3.37 -4.53 12.86
N TYR A 200 2.56 -3.57 12.39
CA TYR A 200 3.05 -2.26 11.97
C TYR A 200 2.54 -1.19 12.93
N LYS A 201 3.43 -0.31 13.37
CA LYS A 201 3.12 0.79 14.30
C LYS A 201 3.74 2.10 13.85
N ILE A 202 3.11 3.19 14.26
CA ILE A 202 3.63 4.55 14.16
C ILE A 202 3.87 5.09 15.56
N GLU A 203 5.08 5.59 15.82
CA GLU A 203 5.43 6.27 17.08
C GLU A 203 6.12 7.60 16.76
N GLY A 204 5.37 8.70 16.87
CA GLY A 204 5.84 10.00 16.40
C GLY A 204 6.00 10.01 14.87
N SER A 205 7.21 10.27 14.38
CA SER A 205 7.57 10.17 12.95
C SER A 205 8.10 8.79 12.55
N LEU A 206 8.28 7.88 13.50
CA LEU A 206 8.87 6.57 13.25
C LEU A 206 7.82 5.56 12.82
N HIS A 207 8.12 4.88 11.72
CA HIS A 207 7.40 3.74 11.21
C HIS A 207 8.13 2.47 11.68
N LYS A 208 7.38 1.51 12.24
CA LYS A 208 7.95 0.29 12.83
C LYS A 208 7.27 -0.96 12.28
N ILE A 209 8.06 -1.96 11.90
CA ILE A 209 7.61 -3.34 11.65
C ILE A 209 8.22 -4.19 12.75
N ILE A 210 7.37 -4.80 13.58
CA ILE A 210 7.77 -5.44 14.83
C ILE A 210 7.33 -6.89 14.77
N LYS A 211 8.22 -7.81 15.12
CA LYS A 211 7.89 -9.20 15.35
C LYS A 211 7.17 -9.32 16.69
N ASN A 212 5.95 -9.82 16.64
CA ASN A 212 5.18 -10.13 17.82
C ASN A 212 5.80 -11.36 18.50
N ASN A 213 6.32 -11.18 19.72
CA ASN A 213 6.61 -12.30 20.61
C ASN A 213 5.29 -12.89 21.15
N ARG A 214 4.50 -13.50 20.25
CA ARG A 214 3.34 -14.31 20.67
C ARG A 214 3.89 -15.57 21.30
N ILE A 215 3.69 -15.73 22.61
CA ILE A 215 3.78 -17.04 23.24
C ILE A 215 2.75 -17.94 22.53
N LYS A 216 3.22 -18.79 21.60
CA LYS A 216 2.38 -19.81 20.98
C LYS A 216 2.09 -20.83 22.06
N ASN A 217 0.94 -20.73 22.72
CA ASN A 217 0.41 -21.82 23.53
C ASN A 217 0.11 -22.99 22.59
N VAL A 218 1.04 -23.93 22.48
CA VAL A 218 0.81 -25.18 21.75
C VAL A 218 -0.03 -26.07 22.65
N ILE A 219 -1.32 -26.21 22.32
CA ILE A 219 -2.16 -27.22 22.95
C ILE A 219 -1.82 -28.57 22.30
N LEU A 220 -0.90 -29.31 22.91
CA LEU A 220 -0.72 -30.72 22.60
C LEU A 220 -1.74 -31.52 23.42
N SER A 221 -2.68 -32.16 22.73
CA SER A 221 -3.51 -33.20 23.34
C SER A 221 -2.82 -34.54 23.10
N ALA A 222 -2.35 -35.16 24.17
CA ALA A 222 -1.97 -36.56 24.17
C ALA A 222 -3.17 -37.36 24.68
N CYS A 223 -3.70 -38.25 23.85
CA CYS A 223 -4.81 -39.12 24.20
C CYS A 223 -4.25 -40.54 24.39
N GLU A 224 -4.21 -41.01 25.63
CA GLU A 224 -4.02 -42.44 25.96
C GLU A 224 -5.38 -43.01 26.37
N GLY A 225 -6.03 -43.74 25.46
CA GLY A 225 -7.38 -44.29 25.66
C GLY A 225 -8.48 -43.22 25.71
N PHE A 226 -9.57 -43.48 26.46
CA PHE A 226 -10.77 -42.61 26.53
C PHE A 226 -10.63 -41.36 27.44
N LYS A 227 -9.41 -40.99 27.86
CA LYS A 227 -9.17 -39.77 28.66
C LYS A 227 -8.13 -38.89 27.95
N CYS A 228 -8.58 -37.75 27.41
CA CYS A 228 -7.67 -36.72 26.92
C CYS A 228 -7.32 -35.75 28.07
N ARG A 229 -6.03 -35.53 28.32
CA ARG A 229 -5.53 -34.44 29.19
C ARG A 229 -4.99 -33.31 28.33
N VAL A 230 -5.41 -32.09 28.64
CA VAL A 230 -4.88 -30.86 28.05
C VAL A 230 -3.61 -30.49 28.81
N PHE A 231 -2.48 -30.39 28.13
CA PHE A 231 -1.24 -29.86 28.69
C PHE A 231 -0.97 -28.47 28.10
N ASN A 232 -0.81 -27.46 28.97
CA ASN A 232 -0.24 -26.17 28.57
C ASN A 232 1.27 -26.27 28.73
N PHE A 233 2.01 -26.21 27.63
CA PHE A 233 3.46 -26.03 27.65
C PHE A 233 3.81 -24.61 27.19
N LEU A 234 4.64 -23.94 27.99
CA LEU A 234 5.36 -22.73 27.61
C LEU A 234 6.60 -23.17 26.83
N LEU A 235 6.63 -22.93 25.53
CA LEU A 235 7.87 -22.97 24.76
C LEU A 235 8.42 -21.53 24.72
N LEU A 236 9.53 -21.33 25.42
CA LEU A 236 10.44 -20.22 25.17
C LEU A 236 11.38 -20.72 24.06
N GLU A 237 11.26 -20.15 22.86
CA GLU A 237 12.34 -20.20 21.86
C GLU A 237 13.31 -19.03 22.11
#